data_AF-A0A8T5J2E5-F1
#
_entry.id   AF-A0A8T5J2E5-F1
#
_cell.length_a   1.000
_cell.length_b   1.000
_cell.length_c   1.000
_cell.angle_alpha   90.00
_cell.angle_beta   90.00
_cell.angle_gamma   90.00
#
_symmetry.space_group_name_H-M   'P 1'
#
loop_
_entity.id
_entity.type
_entity.pdbx_description
1 polymer ?
#
loop_
_entity_poly.entity_id
_entity_poly.type
_entity_poly.pdbx_seq_one_letter_code
_entity_poly.pdbx_strand_id
1 'polypeptide(L)'
;MKKKKIMMHSIGNRDKFSYYTFEKTQEAFETLAGLFGKALEAGWELFYDDCDDNYNSKKIFVKKLIDVHNAYPGKSRLDVFYGKDKIFVMIHSTDKVREKINEELGKITKMPKEKKLKKIKKRVKKK
;
A
#
# COMPACT_ATOMS: atom_id res chain seq x y z
N MET A 1 -12.88 20.39 -4.19
CA MET A 1 -11.96 19.68 -5.10
C MET A 1 -12.15 18.17 -4.91
N LYS A 2 -12.35 17.38 -5.97
CA LYS A 2 -12.38 15.90 -5.86
C LYS A 2 -10.97 15.42 -5.51
N LYS A 3 -10.78 14.79 -4.33
CA LYS A 3 -9.50 14.12 -4.00
C LYS A 3 -9.16 13.11 -5.10
N LYS A 4 -7.93 13.15 -5.61
CA LYS A 4 -7.49 12.18 -6.61
C LYS A 4 -7.43 10.80 -5.95
N LYS A 5 -7.97 9.80 -6.64
CA LYS A 5 -7.88 8.41 -6.18
C LYS A 5 -6.45 7.91 -6.35
N ILE A 6 -5.95 7.19 -5.34
CA ILE A 6 -4.61 6.58 -5.34
C ILE A 6 -4.59 5.33 -6.23
N MET A 7 -3.43 4.99 -6.80
CA MET A 7 -3.30 3.86 -7.70
C MET A 7 -2.98 2.58 -6.93
N MET A 8 -3.87 1.59 -6.99
CA MET A 8 -3.66 0.24 -6.47
C MET A 8 -3.40 -0.72 -7.63
N HIS A 9 -2.27 -1.40 -7.61
CA HIS A 9 -1.83 -2.33 -8.66
C HIS A 9 -2.33 -3.75 -8.45
N SER A 10 -2.41 -4.18 -7.19
CA SER A 10 -2.82 -5.54 -6.85
C SER A 10 -3.43 -5.57 -5.46
N ILE A 11 -4.35 -6.50 -5.28
CA ILE A 11 -5.01 -6.87 -4.04
C ILE A 11 -5.16 -8.38 -4.04
N GLY A 12 -5.04 -9.01 -2.88
CA GLY A 12 -5.36 -10.42 -2.71
C GLY A 12 -5.51 -10.79 -1.25
N ASN A 13 -6.01 -12.00 -1.04
CA ASN A 13 -6.24 -12.56 0.29
C ASN A 13 -5.57 -13.93 0.38
N ARG A 14 -5.03 -14.24 1.56
CA ARG A 14 -4.58 -15.57 1.97
C ARG A 14 -5.12 -15.81 3.38
N ASP A 15 -5.24 -17.07 3.78
CA ASP A 15 -5.89 -17.48 5.04
C ASP A 15 -5.63 -16.52 6.22
N LYS A 16 -4.36 -16.16 6.43
CA LYS A 16 -3.91 -15.34 7.57
C LYS A 16 -3.71 -13.86 7.29
N PHE A 17 -3.80 -13.39 6.04
CA PHE A 17 -3.58 -11.97 5.70
C PHE A 17 -4.13 -11.54 4.34
N SER A 18 -4.51 -10.28 4.25
CA SER A 18 -4.71 -9.59 2.96
C SER A 18 -3.44 -8.87 2.55
N TYR A 19 -3.18 -8.77 1.25
CA TYR A 19 -2.09 -7.98 0.71
C TYR A 19 -2.56 -6.99 -0.35
N TYR A 20 -1.85 -5.87 -0.43
CA TYR A 20 -2.16 -4.76 -1.32
C TYR A 20 -0.87 -4.17 -1.86
N THR A 21 -0.92 -3.65 -3.09
CA THR A 21 0.23 -2.97 -3.69
C THR A 21 -0.20 -1.65 -4.28
N PHE A 22 0.45 -0.57 -3.87
CA PHE A 22 0.12 0.79 -4.29
C PHE A 22 1.29 1.42 -5.02
N GLU A 23 0.99 2.40 -5.86
CA GLU A 23 2.00 3.31 -6.38
C GLU A 23 2.63 4.11 -5.23
N LYS A 24 3.96 4.26 -5.24
CA LYS A 24 4.70 4.95 -4.19
C LYS A 24 4.75 6.45 -4.46
N THR A 25 3.72 7.15 -4.01
CA THR A 25 3.67 8.61 -3.98
C THR A 25 3.43 9.11 -2.56
N GLN A 26 3.79 10.35 -2.28
CA GLN A 26 3.55 10.96 -0.96
C GLN A 26 2.04 11.01 -0.64
N GLU A 27 1.22 11.36 -1.63
CA GLU A 27 -0.24 11.39 -1.50
C GLU A 27 -0.81 9.99 -1.19
N ALA A 28 -0.31 8.95 -1.87
CA ALA A 28 -0.70 7.58 -1.57
C ALA A 28 -0.31 7.19 -0.15
N PHE A 29 0.93 7.48 0.26
CA PHE A 29 1.40 7.20 1.60
C PHE A 29 0.53 7.87 2.68
N GLU A 30 0.33 9.19 2.59
CA GLU A 30 -0.45 9.96 3.58
C GLU A 30 -1.90 9.44 3.67
N THR A 31 -2.49 9.08 2.52
CA THR A 31 -3.85 8.52 2.47
C THR A 31 -3.91 7.14 3.13
N LEU A 32 -2.94 6.28 2.84
CA LEU A 32 -2.88 4.92 3.40
C LEU A 32 -2.59 4.95 4.91
N ALA A 33 -1.61 5.74 5.35
CA ALA A 33 -1.28 5.92 6.76
C ALA A 33 -2.51 6.38 7.57
N GLY A 34 -3.27 7.36 7.05
CA GLY A 34 -4.51 7.80 7.68
C GLY A 34 -5.61 6.74 7.72
N LEU A 35 -5.76 5.95 6.64
CA LEU A 35 -6.76 4.88 6.57
C LEU A 35 -6.41 3.73 7.53
N PHE A 36 -5.20 3.19 7.45
CA PHE A 36 -4.79 2.04 8.24
C PHE A 36 -4.53 2.41 9.69
N GLY A 37 -4.04 3.61 9.98
CA GLY A 37 -3.92 4.10 11.36
C GLY A 37 -5.28 4.09 12.07
N LYS A 38 -6.34 4.57 11.40
CA LYS A 38 -7.70 4.52 11.94
C LYS A 38 -8.30 3.11 11.95
N ALA A 39 -8.09 2.32 10.90
CA ALA A 39 -8.73 1.02 10.75
C ALA A 39 -8.10 -0.07 11.62
N LEU A 40 -6.79 0.01 11.87
CA LEU A 40 -6.00 -1.02 12.54
C LEU A 40 -5.47 -0.59 13.91
N GLU A 41 -5.68 0.67 14.30
CA GLU A 41 -5.01 1.29 15.45
C GLU A 41 -3.49 1.11 15.37
N ALA A 42 -2.96 1.11 14.14
CA ALA A 42 -1.55 0.94 13.87
C ALA A 42 -0.87 2.31 13.91
N GLY A 43 0.24 2.41 14.65
CA GLY A 43 1.12 3.59 14.65
C GLY A 43 1.90 3.74 13.35
N TRP A 44 1.23 3.68 12.19
CA TRP A 44 1.85 3.96 10.89
C TRP A 44 2.05 5.47 10.75
N GLU A 45 2.92 6.00 11.60
CA GLU A 45 3.21 7.42 11.73
C GLU A 45 4.40 7.87 10.87
N LEU A 46 4.43 9.18 10.65
CA LEU A 46 5.37 9.89 9.79
C LEU A 46 6.62 10.36 10.57
N PHE A 47 7.34 9.51 11.31
CA PHE A 47 8.56 9.95 12.01
C PHE A 47 9.74 8.98 11.89
N TYR A 48 10.93 9.56 11.69
CA TYR A 48 12.17 9.01 12.22
C TYR A 48 12.64 9.98 13.31
N ASP A 49 13.04 9.43 14.45
CA ASP A 49 14.01 10.07 15.33
C ASP A 49 15.34 10.13 14.55
N ASP A 50 15.71 11.32 14.07
CA ASP A 50 17.14 11.58 13.91
C ASP A 50 17.67 11.70 15.35
N CYS A 51 18.46 10.72 15.79
CA CYS A 51 19.34 10.88 16.96
C CYS A 51 20.38 11.96 16.62
N ASP A 52 19.99 13.23 16.71
CA ASP A 52 20.89 14.38 16.72
C ASP A 52 20.12 15.61 17.25
N ASP A 53 20.08 15.75 18.57
CA ASP A 53 19.93 16.95 19.44
C ASP A 53 19.11 18.19 18.99
N ASN A 54 18.29 18.11 17.95
CA ASN A 54 17.43 19.19 17.48
C ASN A 54 16.09 18.60 17.07
N TYR A 55 15.09 18.86 17.91
CA TYR A 55 13.66 18.51 17.85
C TYR A 55 12.91 19.03 16.59
N ASN A 56 13.46 18.82 15.40
CA ASN A 56 12.82 19.14 14.14
C ASN A 56 12.21 17.87 13.56
N SER A 57 10.90 17.69 13.75
CA SER A 57 10.10 16.63 13.14
C SER A 57 10.18 16.70 11.62
N LYS A 58 11.14 16.00 11.01
CA LYS A 58 11.29 15.97 9.55
C LYS A 58 10.21 15.09 8.94
N LYS A 59 9.33 15.70 8.17
CA LYS A 59 8.30 15.04 7.34
C LYS A 59 8.93 13.92 6.48
N ILE A 60 8.49 12.67 6.64
CA ILE A 60 8.99 11.55 5.83
C ILE A 60 8.74 11.83 4.34
N PHE A 61 9.82 11.77 3.56
CA PHE A 61 9.73 11.65 2.10
C PHE A 61 9.68 10.17 1.73
N VAL A 62 8.48 9.64 1.46
CA VAL A 62 8.30 8.20 1.17
C VAL A 62 9.19 7.73 0.01
N LYS A 63 9.50 8.62 -0.94
CA LYS A 63 10.39 8.35 -2.08
C LYS A 63 11.78 7.85 -1.67
N LYS A 64 12.31 8.28 -0.52
CA LYS A 64 13.64 7.89 -0.02
C LYS A 64 13.68 6.50 0.59
N LEU A 65 12.54 5.93 0.98
CA LEU A 65 12.46 4.60 1.59
C LEU A 65 12.51 3.54 0.48
N ILE A 66 13.64 2.86 0.31
CA ILE A 66 13.80 1.79 -0.69
C ILE A 66 14.36 0.57 0.02
N ASP A 67 13.75 -0.59 -0.20
CA ASP A 67 14.08 -1.88 0.41
C ASP A 67 14.01 -1.85 1.95
N VAL A 68 13.09 -1.03 2.47
CA VAL A 68 12.78 -0.92 3.91
C VAL A 68 11.51 -1.72 4.20
N HIS A 69 11.52 -2.46 5.31
CA HIS A 69 10.35 -3.14 5.87
C HIS A 69 10.09 -2.63 7.28
N ASN A 70 8.86 -2.19 7.53
CA ASN A 70 8.39 -1.81 8.85
C ASN A 70 7.16 -2.63 9.22
N ALA A 71 7.14 -3.14 10.45
CA ALA A 71 5.97 -3.78 11.04
C ALA A 71 5.37 -2.85 12.09
N TYR A 72 4.08 -2.57 11.96
CA TYR A 72 3.32 -1.73 12.87
C TYR A 72 2.34 -2.61 13.64
N PRO A 73 2.63 -2.89 14.93
CA PRO A 73 1.68 -3.57 15.79
C PRO A 73 0.50 -2.63 16.12
N GLY A 74 -0.66 -3.23 16.32
CA GLY A 74 -1.91 -2.58 16.67
C GLY A 74 -2.94 -3.66 17.01
N LYS A 75 -4.23 -3.36 16.84
CA LYS A 75 -5.28 -4.39 16.94
C LYS A 75 -5.14 -5.47 15.86
N SER A 76 -4.47 -5.14 14.77
CA SER A 76 -4.06 -6.05 13.73
C SER A 76 -2.65 -5.66 13.29
N ARG A 77 -1.84 -6.63 12.92
CA ARG A 77 -0.48 -6.36 12.48
C ARG A 77 -0.49 -5.88 11.03
N LEU A 78 0.17 -4.75 10.80
CA LEU A 78 0.38 -4.15 9.49
C LEU A 78 1.86 -4.26 9.13
N ASP A 79 2.18 -4.90 8.01
CA ASP A 79 3.54 -4.93 7.47
C ASP A 79 3.60 -4.09 6.21
N VAL A 80 4.56 -3.17 6.15
CA VAL A 80 4.75 -2.26 5.02
C VAL A 80 6.15 -2.44 4.46
N PHE A 81 6.22 -2.73 3.16
CA PHE A 81 7.44 -2.87 2.40
C PHE A 81 7.52 -1.74 1.38
N TYR A 82 8.59 -0.95 1.46
CA TYR A 82 8.82 0.17 0.58
C TYR A 82 9.76 -0.25 -0.54
N GLY A 83 9.18 -0.66 -1.68
CA GLY A 83 9.96 -0.89 -2.89
C GLY A 83 10.41 0.42 -3.54
N LYS A 84 11.12 0.33 -4.66
CA LYS A 84 11.56 1.50 -5.44
C LYS A 84 10.39 2.41 -5.84
N ASP A 85 9.38 1.84 -6.51
CA ASP A 85 8.24 2.56 -7.10
C ASP A 85 6.89 2.19 -6.49
N LYS A 86 6.86 1.22 -5.57
CA LYS A 86 5.63 0.65 -5.02
C LYS A 86 5.70 0.50 -3.50
N ILE A 87 4.55 0.62 -2.86
CA ILE A 87 4.36 0.29 -1.45
C ILE A 87 3.56 -1.02 -1.42
N PHE A 88 4.14 -2.04 -0.80
CA PHE A 88 3.47 -3.31 -0.58
C PHE A 88 3.04 -3.40 0.88
N VAL A 89 1.76 -3.68 1.10
CA VAL A 89 1.15 -3.68 2.42
C VAL A 89 0.54 -5.05 2.68
N MET A 90 0.84 -5.65 3.83
CA MET A 90 0.17 -6.86 4.33
C MET A 90 -0.55 -6.56 5.63
N ILE A 91 -1.73 -7.13 5.79
CA ILE A 91 -2.59 -6.91 6.96
C ILE A 91 -2.99 -8.26 7.53
N HIS A 92 -2.47 -8.54 8.71
CA HIS A 92 -2.82 -9.69 9.52
C HIS A 92 -4.00 -9.35 10.43
N SER A 93 -5.21 -9.58 9.93
CA SER A 93 -6.45 -9.26 10.63
C SER A 93 -7.53 -10.32 10.42
N THR A 94 -8.65 -10.18 11.13
CA THR A 94 -9.87 -11.00 10.96
C THR A 94 -10.64 -10.60 9.71
N ASP A 95 -11.49 -11.49 9.20
CA ASP A 95 -12.25 -11.24 7.96
C ASP A 95 -13.12 -9.98 8.02
N LYS A 96 -13.78 -9.73 9.17
CA LYS A 96 -14.57 -8.50 9.38
C LYS A 96 -13.74 -7.22 9.21
N VAL A 97 -12.49 -7.22 9.66
CA VAL A 97 -11.58 -6.07 9.50
C VAL A 97 -11.14 -5.95 8.03
N ARG A 98 -10.86 -7.07 7.36
CA ARG A 98 -10.50 -7.09 5.93
C ARG A 98 -11.60 -6.53 5.05
N GLU A 99 -12.86 -6.92 5.30
CA GLU A 99 -14.03 -6.41 4.57
C GLU A 99 -14.15 -4.88 4.69
N LYS A 100 -14.07 -4.36 5.92
CA LYS A 100 -14.13 -2.91 6.18
C LYS A 100 -13.00 -2.15 5.47
N ILE A 101 -11.78 -2.70 5.49
CA ILE A 101 -10.64 -2.10 4.79
C ILE A 101 -10.85 -2.11 3.28
N ASN A 102 -11.34 -3.20 2.72
CA ASN A 102 -11.61 -3.30 1.28
C ASN A 102 -12.67 -2.29 0.83
N GLU A 103 -13.72 -2.10 1.65
CA GLU A 103 -14.74 -1.08 1.39
C GLU A 103 -14.15 0.34 1.36
N GLU A 104 -13.35 0.69 2.37
CA GLU A 104 -12.68 1.99 2.44
C GLU A 104 -11.68 2.20 1.30
N LEU A 105 -10.89 1.17 0.99
CA LEU A 105 -9.96 1.19 -0.15
C LEU A 105 -10.71 1.37 -1.47
N GLY A 106 -11.89 0.78 -1.67
CA GLY A 106 -12.70 0.98 -2.88
C GLY A 106 -13.12 2.44 -3.10
N LYS A 107 -13.32 3.19 -2.00
CA LYS A 107 -13.67 4.63 -2.05
C LYS A 107 -12.49 5.47 -2.52
N ILE A 108 -11.27 5.16 -2.06
CA ILE A 108 -10.08 6.00 -2.26
C ILE A 108 -9.15 5.51 -3.38
N THR A 109 -9.27 4.26 -3.84
CA THR A 109 -8.38 3.69 -4.86
C THR A 109 -9.02 3.65 -6.25
N LYS A 110 -8.16 3.54 -7.26
CA LYS A 110 -8.46 3.08 -8.61
C LYS A 110 -7.47 1.97 -8.99
N MET A 111 -7.88 1.05 -9.86
CA MET A 111 -7.01 0.02 -10.43
C MET A 111 -6.65 0.35 -11.88
N PRO A 112 -5.44 -0.03 -12.36
CA PRO A 112 -5.09 0.12 -13.76
C PRO A 112 -6.01 -0.77 -14.60
N LYS A 113 -6.52 -0.23 -15.71
CA LYS A 113 -7.31 -1.04 -16.67
C LYS A 113 -6.42 -2.15 -17.21
N GLU A 114 -6.94 -3.37 -17.26
CA GLU A 114 -6.24 -4.49 -17.88
C GLU A 114 -5.84 -4.12 -19.32
N LYS A 115 -4.54 -4.18 -19.63
CA LYS A 115 -4.10 -4.08 -21.01
C LYS A 115 -4.56 -5.35 -21.71
N LYS A 116 -5.52 -5.22 -22.63
CA LYS A 116 -5.96 -6.33 -23.50
C LYS A 116 -4.71 -7.01 -24.08
N LEU A 117 -4.46 -8.26 -23.68
CA LEU A 117 -3.38 -9.06 -24.24
C LEU A 117 -3.59 -9.11 -25.76
N LYS A 118 -2.68 -8.51 -26.53
CA LYS A 118 -2.67 -8.69 -27.99
C LYS A 118 -2.48 -10.17 -28.24
N LYS A 119 -3.50 -10.86 -28.75
CA LYS A 119 -3.40 -12.28 -29.15
C LYS A 119 -2.18 -12.43 -30.07
N ILE A 120 -1.13 -13.07 -29.58
CA ILE A 120 0.00 -13.46 -30.40
C ILE A 120 -0.54 -14.50 -31.39
N LYS A 121 -0.77 -14.10 -32.64
CA LYS A 121 -1.09 -15.05 -33.72
C LYS A 121 0.12 -15.96 -33.88
N LYS A 122 0.06 -17.18 -33.33
CA LYS A 122 1.02 -18.25 -33.64
C LYS A 122 0.96 -18.49 -35.15
N ARG A 123 1.95 -17.99 -35.91
CA ARG A 123 2.22 -18.46 -37.28
C ARG A 123 2.78 -19.87 -37.14
N VAL A 124 1.93 -20.88 -37.21
CA VAL A 124 2.37 -22.26 -37.44
C VAL A 124 2.88 -22.30 -38.88
N LYS A 125 4.21 -22.26 -39.06
CA LYS A 125 4.83 -22.64 -40.32
C LYS A 125 4.58 -24.13 -40.49
N LYS A 126 3.65 -24.51 -41.37
CA LYS A 126 3.62 -25.87 -41.92
C LYS A 126 4.91 -26.05 -42.72
N LYS A 127 5.73 -27.03 -42.32
CA LYS A 127 6.75 -27.63 -43.18
C LYS A 127 6.08 -28.71 -44.02
#